data_AF-A0A953TQ56-F1
#
_entry.id   AF-A0A953TQ56-F1
#
_cell.length_a   1.000
_cell.length_b   1.000
_cell.length_c   1.000
_cell.angle_alpha   90.00
_cell.angle_beta   90.00
_cell.angle_gamma   90.00
#
_symmetry.space_group_name_H-M   'P 1'
#
loop_
_entity.id
_entity.type
_entity.pdbx_description
1 polymer ?
#
loop_
_entity_poly.entity_id
_entity_poly.type
_entity_poly.pdbx_seq_one_letter_code
_entity_poly.pdbx_strand_id
1 'polypeptide(L)'
;MTPRTRIVAAVVWIGSLALAGSLASAQVRRVEPAAVISGADIGFRPEGWQGKTRTGTWVVRIDGQWVEAASSLKIVPVPAATR
;
A
#
# COMPACT_ATOMS: atom_id res chain seq x y z
N MET A 1 42.91 -15.93 23.56
CA MET A 1 41.44 -15.84 23.69
C MET A 1 40.95 -17.08 24.41
N THR A 2 40.27 -16.97 25.56
CA THR A 2 39.78 -18.14 26.30
C THR A 2 38.48 -18.66 25.67
N PRO A 3 38.15 -19.96 25.80
CA PRO A 3 36.92 -20.54 25.22
C PRO A 3 35.66 -19.82 25.72
N ARG A 4 35.66 -19.34 26.96
CA ARG A 4 34.60 -18.54 27.55
C ARG A 4 34.35 -17.24 26.78
N THR A 5 35.40 -16.52 26.40
CA THR A 5 35.28 -15.28 25.61
C THR A 5 34.67 -15.55 24.24
N ARG A 6 35.01 -16.68 23.59
CA ARG A 6 34.45 -17.05 22.28
C ARG A 6 32.97 -17.36 22.36
N ILE A 7 32.53 -18.05 23.43
CA ILE A 7 31.11 -18.37 23.65
C ILE A 7 30.31 -17.09 23.89
N VAL A 8 30.79 -16.20 24.76
CA VAL A 8 30.11 -14.92 25.03
C VAL A 8 30.01 -14.06 23.77
N ALA A 9 31.09 -13.97 22.99
CA ALA A 9 31.09 -13.26 21.72
C ALA A 9 30.07 -13.83 20.73
N ALA A 10 29.97 -15.16 20.62
CA ALA A 10 29.00 -15.82 19.76
C ALA A 10 27.55 -15.54 20.20
N VAL A 11 27.26 -15.61 21.50
CA VAL A 11 25.92 -15.33 22.03
C VAL A 11 25.50 -13.89 21.78
N VAL A 12 26.40 -12.93 22.05
CA VAL A 12 26.15 -11.51 21.78
C VAL A 12 25.92 -11.27 20.29
N TRP A 13 26.72 -11.91 19.43
CA TRP A 13 26.59 -11.76 17.99
C TRP A 13 25.25 -12.29 17.47
N ILE A 14 24.83 -13.49 17.89
CA ILE A 14 23.54 -14.08 17.51
C ILE A 14 22.38 -13.23 18.04
N GLY A 15 22.45 -12.78 19.30
CA GLY A 15 21.44 -11.92 19.90
C GLY A 15 21.26 -10.61 19.14
N SER A 16 22.36 -9.96 18.78
CA SER A 16 22.34 -8.73 17.97
C SER A 16 21.75 -8.97 16.58
N LEU A 17 22.10 -10.09 15.92
CA LEU A 17 21.53 -10.43 14.61
C LEU A 17 20.01 -10.66 14.68
N ALA A 18 19.55 -11.39 15.70
CA ALA A 18 18.13 -11.66 15.90
C ALA A 18 17.35 -10.37 16.16
N LEU A 19 17.90 -9.48 16.99
CA LEU A 19 17.30 -8.18 17.28
C LEU A 19 17.22 -7.32 16.01
N ALA A 20 18.32 -7.19 15.27
CA ALA A 20 18.36 -6.42 14.02
C ALA A 20 17.39 -6.99 12.97
N GLY A 21 17.33 -8.32 12.82
CA GLY A 21 16.40 -8.99 11.92
C GLY A 21 14.93 -8.73 12.28
N SER A 22 14.59 -8.73 13.57
CA SER A 22 13.23 -8.44 14.02
C SER A 22 12.81 -7.01 13.67
N LEU A 23 13.68 -6.03 13.91
CA LEU A 23 13.40 -4.62 13.62
C LEU A 23 13.32 -4.38 12.11
N ALA A 24 14.21 -4.98 11.33
CA ALA A 24 14.19 -4.89 9.87
C ALA A 24 12.91 -5.52 9.28
N SER A 25 12.44 -6.64 9.82
CA SER A 25 11.21 -7.31 9.34
C SER A 25 9.97 -6.43 9.48
N ALA A 26 9.91 -5.60 10.53
CA ALA A 26 8.82 -4.65 10.73
C ALA A 26 8.91 -3.44 9.77
N GLN A 27 10.10 -3.14 9.25
CA GLN A 27 10.33 -2.05 8.29
C GLN A 27 10.07 -2.45 6.84
N VAL A 28 9.96 -3.75 6.53
CA VAL A 28 9.55 -4.21 5.20
C VAL A 28 8.05 -3.94 5.03
N ARG A 29 7.74 -2.67 4.78
CA ARG A 29 6.46 -2.28 4.20
C ARG A 29 6.48 -2.89 2.81
N ARG A 30 5.74 -3.99 2.60
CA ARG A 30 5.51 -4.51 1.25
C ARG A 30 4.90 -3.36 0.47
N VAL A 31 5.69 -2.77 -0.42
CA VAL A 31 5.15 -1.95 -1.50
C VAL A 31 4.59 -2.98 -2.47
N GLU A 32 3.42 -3.55 -2.14
CA GLU A 32 2.68 -4.28 -3.15
C GLU A 32 2.49 -3.31 -4.32
N PRO A 33 2.88 -3.68 -5.55
CA PRO A 33 2.62 -2.85 -6.72
C PRO A 33 1.12 -2.53 -6.72
N ALA A 34 0.78 -1.25 -6.93
CA ALA A 34 -0.61 -0.82 -6.93
C ALA A 34 -1.41 -1.72 -7.87
N ALA A 35 -2.32 -2.51 -7.31
CA ALA A 35 -3.12 -3.45 -8.08
C ALA A 35 -3.98 -2.64 -9.06
N VAL A 36 -3.77 -2.86 -10.36
CA VAL A 36 -4.59 -2.23 -11.39
C VAL A 36 -5.86 -3.05 -11.56
N ILE A 37 -6.98 -2.49 -11.13
CA ILE A 37 -8.33 -3.08 -11.30
C ILE A 37 -8.92 -2.55 -12.60
N SER A 38 -9.59 -3.40 -13.38
CA SER A 38 -10.20 -2.99 -14.66
C SER A 38 -11.42 -3.85 -15.03
N GLY A 39 -12.16 -3.44 -16.07
CA GLY A 39 -13.24 -4.24 -16.65
C GLY A 39 -14.42 -4.43 -15.70
N ALA A 40 -14.82 -5.69 -15.49
CA ALA A 40 -16.01 -6.06 -14.73
C ALA A 40 -15.89 -5.81 -13.21
N ASP A 41 -14.70 -5.45 -12.73
CA ASP A 41 -14.44 -5.18 -11.32
C ASP A 41 -14.53 -3.69 -10.96
N ILE A 42 -14.95 -2.84 -11.91
CA ILE A 42 -15.28 -1.43 -11.68
C ILE A 42 -16.75 -1.22 -11.98
N GLY A 43 -17.44 -0.52 -11.07
CA GLY A 43 -18.84 -0.18 -11.22
C GLY A 43 -19.11 1.26 -10.83
N PHE A 44 -20.24 1.77 -11.31
CA PHE A 44 -20.81 3.02 -10.87
C PHE A 44 -22.19 2.73 -10.27
N ARG A 45 -22.39 3.05 -8.99
CA ARG A 45 -23.67 2.88 -8.31
C ARG A 45 -24.46 4.20 -8.42
N PRO A 46 -25.51 4.28 -9.25
CA PRO A 46 -26.25 5.51 -9.40
C PRO A 46 -27.13 5.74 -8.16
N GLU A 47 -27.05 6.95 -7.61
CA GLU A 47 -27.85 7.39 -6.46
C GLU A 47 -28.93 8.38 -6.88
N GLY A 48 -28.71 9.09 -7.98
CA GLY A 48 -29.67 10.08 -8.47
C GLY A 48 -29.34 10.64 -9.83
N TRP A 49 -30.01 11.75 -10.14
CA TRP A 49 -29.82 12.53 -11.36
C TRP A 49 -29.60 13.99 -11.00
N GLN A 50 -28.64 14.61 -11.69
CA GLN A 50 -28.44 16.06 -11.69
C GLN A 50 -28.61 16.54 -13.13
N GLY A 51 -29.84 16.94 -13.47
CA GLY A 51 -30.23 17.24 -14.84
C GLY A 51 -30.12 16.01 -15.75
N LYS A 52 -29.17 16.04 -16.70
CA LYS A 52 -28.91 14.92 -17.62
C LYS A 52 -27.79 13.97 -17.14
N THR A 53 -27.18 14.24 -15.99
CA THR A 53 -26.03 13.49 -15.49
C THR A 53 -26.45 12.56 -14.35
N ARG A 54 -26.02 11.30 -14.39
CA ARG A 54 -26.19 10.36 -13.26
C ARG A 54 -25.20 10.72 -12.15
N THR A 55 -25.71 10.90 -10.94
CA THR A 55 -24.88 11.06 -9.74
C THR A 55 -24.81 9.75 -8.99
N GLY A 56 -23.73 9.54 -8.24
CA GLY A 56 -23.52 8.32 -7.48
C GLY A 56 -22.06 8.04 -7.20
N THR A 57 -21.82 6.82 -6.74
CA THR A 57 -20.56 6.43 -6.11
C THR A 57 -19.83 5.40 -6.98
N TRP A 58 -18.53 5.64 -7.21
CA TRP A 58 -17.66 4.66 -7.84
C TRP A 58 -17.38 3.52 -6.87
N VAL A 59 -17.56 2.29 -7.34
CA VAL A 59 -17.31 1.08 -6.57
C VAL A 59 -16.31 0.18 -7.30
N VAL A 60 -15.49 -0.50 -6.52
CA VAL A 60 -14.53 -1.51 -7.00
C VAL A 60 -14.82 -2.84 -6.33
N ARG A 61 -14.62 -3.93 -7.08
CA ARG A 61 -14.81 -5.27 -6.56
C ARG A 61 -13.49 -5.78 -5.98
N ILE A 62 -13.49 -6.08 -4.69
CA ILE A 62 -12.34 -6.63 -3.96
C ILE A 62 -12.84 -7.88 -3.24
N ASP A 63 -12.17 -9.02 -3.45
CA ASP A 63 -12.53 -10.32 -2.86
C ASP A 63 -14.01 -10.69 -3.06
N GLY A 64 -14.53 -10.37 -4.26
CA GLY A 64 -15.92 -10.65 -4.64
C GLY A 64 -16.95 -9.65 -4.10
N GLN A 65 -16.56 -8.73 -3.22
CA GLN A 65 -17.42 -7.71 -2.61
C GLN A 65 -17.26 -6.34 -3.27
N TRP A 66 -18.36 -5.60 -3.41
CA TRP A 66 -18.34 -4.24 -3.94
C TRP A 66 -18.09 -3.22 -2.83
N VAL A 67 -16.96 -2.52 -2.90
CA VAL A 67 -16.55 -1.50 -1.93
C VAL A 67 -16.42 -0.14 -2.62
N GLU A 68 -16.61 0.94 -1.86
CA GLU A 68 -16.48 2.31 -2.37
C GLU A 68 -15.04 2.68 -2.68
N ALA A 69 -14.81 3.30 -3.83
CA ALA A 69 -13.49 3.76 -4.24
C ALA A 69 -13.12 5.05 -3.49
N ALA A 70 -12.14 4.98 -2.58
CA ALA A 70 -11.56 6.17 -1.97
C ALA A 70 -10.62 6.87 -2.97
N SER A 71 -11.02 8.04 -3.48
CA SER A 71 -10.15 8.84 -4.35
C SER A 71 -9.25 9.76 -3.52
N SER A 72 -7.94 9.52 -3.55
CA SER A 72 -6.97 10.59 -3.26
C SER A 72 -6.72 11.36 -4.56
N LEU A 73 -7.41 12.48 -4.73
CA LEU A 73 -7.17 13.35 -5.88
C LEU A 73 -5.76 13.93 -5.78
N LYS A 74 -4.82 13.39 -6.55
CA LYS A 74 -3.53 14.03 -6.76
C LYS A 74 -3.72 15.16 -7.76
N ILE A 75 -3.81 16.39 -7.25
CA ILE A 75 -3.83 17.59 -8.10
C ILE A 75 -2.45 17.68 -8.77
N VAL A 76 -2.38 17.41 -10.06
CA VAL A 76 -1.17 17.63 -10.86
C VAL A 76 -1.26 19.03 -11.47
N PRO A 77 -0.38 19.97 -11.10
CA PRO A 77 -0.33 21.28 -11.74
C PRO A 77 0.02 21.10 -13.22
N VAL A 78 -0.76 21.71 -14.11
CA VAL A 78 -0.43 21.76 -15.54
C VAL A 78 0.80 22.67 -15.69
N PRO A 79 1.94 22.17 -16.20
CA PRO A 79 3.09 23.04 -16.45
C PRO A 79 2.69 24.10 -17.48
N ALA A 80 3.00 25.37 -17.16
CA ALA A 80 2.67 26.50 -18.02
C ALA A 80 3.25 26.26 -19.42
N ALA A 81 2.37 26.27 -20.43
CA ALA A 81 2.79 26.20 -21.82
C ALA A 81 3.73 27.38 -22.10
N THR A 82 5.00 27.08 -22.31
CA THR A 82 5.98 28.08 -22.77
C THR A 82 5.61 28.39 -24.22
N ARG A 83 5.17 29.63 -24.47
CA ARG A 83 4.84 30.15 -25.79
C ARG A 83 6.09 30.71 -26.46
#